data_AF-A0A1C3XEX5-F1
#
_entry.id   AF-A0A1C3XEX5-F1
#
_cell.length_a   1.000
_cell.length_b   1.000
_cell.length_c   1.000
_cell.angle_alpha   90.00
_cell.angle_beta   90.00
_cell.angle_gamma   90.00
#
_symmetry.space_group_name_H-M   'P 1'
#
loop_
_entity.id
_entity.type
_entity.pdbx_description
1 polymer ?
#
loop_
_entity_poly.entity_id
_entity_poly.type
_entity_poly.pdbx_seq_one_letter_code
_entity_poly.pdbx_strand_id
1 'polypeptide(L)'
;AEQVSGGGYDVVWKNSANGHYSVWSTDSSGNFVTTLAAAPEVLGSDPTLKALEPTLQQDLNGDGTIGVPIASPVTIEALGSTSVVVSGGNYYLTNISTGVGPTLKYQGNVVDTANYTTWSVIAAEQVSSGGYDVVWKNSANGHYSVWSTDSTGNFLTTLAAAPEVLGSDPSLKALEPTLQQDLNGDGTVGAAPTSGDGFAFDFTQSGASLTAPSEPPDFIPAPADPWTASDQWTSPADSHGTAAIDILADFLQARHDFDFQLT
;
A
#
# COMPACT_ATOMS: atom_id res chain seq x y z
N ALA A 1 33.25 -0.47 18.17
CA ALA A 1 33.49 0.64 17.25
C ALA A 1 33.98 0.04 15.96
N GLU A 2 33.44 0.46 14.82
CA GLU A 2 33.81 -0.05 13.50
C GLU A 2 34.47 1.07 12.70
N GLN A 3 35.53 0.76 11.95
CA GLN A 3 36.16 1.74 11.07
C GLN A 3 35.36 1.87 9.78
N VAL A 4 35.02 3.09 9.38
CA VAL A 4 34.20 3.32 8.18
C VAL A 4 35.02 3.69 6.94
N SER A 5 34.48 3.38 5.77
CA SER A 5 35.10 3.70 4.47
C SER A 5 35.11 5.23 4.29
N GLY A 6 36.31 5.82 4.33
CA GLY A 6 36.51 7.27 4.38
C GLY A 6 37.37 7.75 5.56
N GLY A 7 37.67 6.85 6.50
CA GLY A 7 38.40 7.15 7.74
C GLY A 7 37.45 7.45 8.90
N GLY A 8 37.98 7.39 10.12
CA GLY A 8 37.17 7.55 11.33
C GLY A 8 36.44 6.28 11.77
N TYR A 9 35.60 6.42 12.81
CA TYR A 9 34.94 5.28 13.45
C TYR A 9 33.49 5.58 13.82
N ASP A 10 32.66 4.56 13.69
CA ASP A 10 31.31 4.53 14.26
C ASP A 10 31.37 3.86 15.64
N VAL A 11 30.97 4.60 16.67
CA VAL A 11 31.08 4.20 18.08
C VAL A 11 29.69 4.16 18.70
N VAL A 12 29.30 2.99 19.20
CA VAL A 12 28.03 2.80 19.92
C VAL A 12 28.28 2.90 21.41
N TRP A 13 27.43 3.66 22.07
CA TRP A 13 27.36 3.79 23.52
C TRP A 13 26.00 3.26 23.99
N LYS A 14 26.00 2.49 25.07
CA LYS A 14 24.79 2.09 25.77
C LYS A 14 24.81 2.67 27.17
N ASN A 15 23.84 3.52 27.48
CA ASN A 15 23.68 4.11 28.79
C ASN A 15 23.16 3.03 29.75
N SER A 16 23.95 2.67 30.76
CA SER A 16 23.63 1.58 31.68
C SER A 16 22.49 1.92 32.65
N ALA A 17 22.16 3.19 32.82
CA ALA A 17 21.10 3.63 33.75
C ALA A 17 19.70 3.51 33.14
N ASN A 18 19.54 3.83 31.84
CA ASN A 18 18.25 3.83 31.15
C ASN A 18 18.18 2.84 29.98
N GLY A 19 19.29 2.21 29.60
CA GLY A 19 19.36 1.26 28.48
C GLY A 19 19.30 1.90 27.10
N HIS A 20 19.36 3.23 27.00
CA HIS A 20 19.34 3.95 25.73
C HIS A 20 20.68 3.86 25.01
N TYR A 21 20.66 4.11 23.70
CA TYR A 21 21.82 4.05 22.83
C TYR A 21 22.12 5.41 22.21
N SER A 22 23.42 5.68 22.05
CA SER A 22 23.93 6.79 21.23
C SER A 22 24.91 6.20 20.23
N VAL A 23 24.79 6.57 18.95
CA VAL A 23 25.75 6.14 17.93
C VAL A 23 26.44 7.37 17.36
N TRP A 24 27.75 7.43 17.51
CA TRP A 24 28.58 8.55 17.09
C TRP A 24 29.40 8.17 15.88
N SER A 25 29.50 9.07 14.91
CA SER A 25 30.57 9.05 13.92
C SER A 25 31.72 9.94 14.42
N THR A 26 32.94 9.46 14.23
CA THR A 26 34.17 10.14 14.64
C THR A 26 35.09 10.34 13.46
N ASP A 27 35.99 11.33 13.55
CA ASP A 27 37.09 11.46 12.59
C ASP A 27 38.17 10.39 12.81
N SER A 28 39.19 10.34 11.93
CA SER A 28 40.30 9.37 12.03
C SER A 28 41.14 9.47 13.31
N SER A 29 41.00 10.57 14.08
CA SER A 29 41.66 10.77 15.37
C SER A 29 40.74 10.44 16.56
N GLY A 30 39.50 10.02 16.30
CA GLY A 30 38.51 9.65 17.31
C GLY A 30 37.70 10.83 17.86
N ASN A 31 37.75 12.02 17.25
CA ASN A 31 36.92 13.14 17.70
C ASN A 31 35.48 12.97 17.23
N PHE A 32 34.51 13.28 18.09
CA PHE A 32 33.10 13.29 17.72
C PHE A 32 32.83 14.26 16.57
N VAL A 33 32.11 13.78 15.55
CA VAL A 33 31.68 14.57 14.39
C VAL A 33 30.17 14.75 14.41
N THR A 34 29.42 13.65 14.48
CA THR A 34 27.94 13.68 14.47
C THR A 34 27.34 12.46 15.15
N THR A 35 26.06 12.57 15.53
CA THR A 35 25.22 11.42 15.88
C THR A 35 24.65 10.79 14.61
N LEU A 36 24.61 9.45 14.56
CA LEU A 36 24.14 8.66 13.42
C LEU A 36 22.69 8.16 13.56
N ALA A 37 22.22 7.95 14.79
CA ALA A 37 20.81 7.61 15.05
C ALA A 37 19.90 8.85 14.91
N ALA A 38 18.58 8.65 14.90
CA ALA A 38 17.59 9.72 14.75
C ALA A 38 17.68 10.83 15.81
N ALA A 39 18.23 10.52 16.98
CA ALA A 39 18.38 11.44 18.10
C ALA A 39 19.67 11.15 18.89
N PRO A 40 20.14 12.10 19.73
CA PRO A 40 21.31 11.90 20.59
C PRO A 40 21.22 10.66 21.48
N GLU A 41 20.02 10.31 21.96
CA GLU A 41 19.73 9.04 22.61
C GLU A 41 18.46 8.43 21.99
N VAL A 42 18.50 7.13 21.71
CA VAL A 42 17.37 6.35 21.19
C VAL A 42 17.17 5.07 21.99
N LEU A 43 15.95 4.52 21.94
CA LEU A 43 15.64 3.22 22.53
C LEU A 43 16.25 2.08 21.70
N GLY A 44 16.46 0.90 22.31
CA GLY A 44 16.90 -0.31 21.59
C GLY A 44 15.93 -0.74 20.47
N SER A 45 14.64 -0.42 20.62
CA SER A 45 13.61 -0.70 19.62
C SER A 45 13.56 0.32 18.48
N ASP A 46 14.35 1.40 18.53
CA ASP A 46 14.32 2.46 17.53
C ASP A 46 14.80 1.94 16.15
N PRO A 47 14.02 2.14 15.08
CA PRO A 47 14.38 1.67 13.74
C PRO A 47 15.73 2.21 13.23
N THR A 48 16.13 3.42 13.63
CA THR A 48 17.39 4.01 13.20
C THR A 48 18.60 3.41 13.89
N LEU A 49 18.45 2.92 15.12
CA LEU A 49 19.49 2.12 15.77
C LEU A 49 19.66 0.78 15.04
N LYS A 50 18.55 0.09 14.78
CA LYS A 50 18.56 -1.19 14.06
C LYS A 50 19.13 -1.06 12.65
N ALA A 51 18.88 0.05 11.96
CA ALA A 51 19.43 0.31 10.63
C ALA A 51 20.97 0.43 10.61
N LEU A 52 21.62 0.69 11.75
CA LEU A 52 23.09 0.78 11.87
C LEU A 52 23.76 -0.56 12.15
N GLU A 53 22.99 -1.57 12.58
CA GLU A 53 23.49 -2.91 12.91
C GLU A 53 24.22 -3.61 11.75
N PRO A 54 23.78 -3.54 10.48
CA PRO A 54 24.50 -4.16 9.37
C PRO A 54 25.87 -3.51 9.10
N THR A 55 25.98 -2.20 9.26
CA THR A 55 27.25 -1.46 9.12
C THR A 55 28.23 -1.86 10.22
N LEU A 56 27.73 -1.98 11.45
CA LEU A 56 28.53 -2.33 12.63
C LEU A 56 28.73 -3.85 12.79
N GLN A 57 28.00 -4.66 12.03
CA GLN A 57 27.97 -6.13 12.11
C GLN A 57 27.71 -6.66 13.53
N GLN A 58 26.83 -6.01 14.27
CA GLN A 58 26.46 -6.36 15.64
C GLN A 58 24.94 -6.27 15.82
N ASP A 59 24.37 -7.19 16.59
CA ASP A 59 23.01 -7.07 17.14
C ASP A 59 23.10 -6.14 18.37
N LEU A 60 22.79 -4.86 18.17
CA LEU A 60 23.03 -3.83 19.18
C LEU A 60 21.98 -3.88 20.29
N ASN A 61 20.74 -4.20 19.94
CA ASN A 61 19.61 -4.19 20.86
C ASN A 61 19.36 -5.55 21.54
N GLY A 62 20.01 -6.62 21.07
CA GLY A 62 19.91 -7.97 21.62
C GLY A 62 18.63 -8.70 21.23
N ASP A 63 18.00 -8.35 20.10
CA ASP A 63 16.77 -8.97 19.62
C ASP A 63 17.01 -10.27 18.81
N GLY A 64 18.27 -10.62 18.60
CA GLY A 64 18.70 -11.82 17.87
C GLY A 64 18.83 -11.61 16.36
N THR A 65 18.64 -10.39 15.86
CA THR A 65 18.79 -10.04 14.45
C THR A 65 19.80 -8.91 14.25
N ILE A 66 20.47 -8.88 13.10
CA ILE A 66 21.29 -7.75 12.66
C ILE A 66 20.48 -7.00 11.60
N GLY A 67 20.03 -5.78 11.92
CA GLY A 67 19.24 -4.95 11.05
C GLY A 67 17.81 -4.77 11.53
N VAL A 68 17.02 -4.02 10.77
CA VAL A 68 15.57 -3.98 11.01
C VAL A 68 14.99 -5.36 10.65
N PRO A 69 14.28 -6.05 11.57
CA PRO A 69 13.61 -7.30 11.24
C PRO A 69 12.65 -7.07 10.08
N ILE A 70 12.89 -7.75 8.96
CA ILE A 70 11.91 -7.80 7.89
C ILE A 70 10.82 -8.76 8.38
N ALA A 71 9.58 -8.30 8.44
CA ALA A 71 8.46 -9.17 8.80
C ALA A 71 8.47 -10.40 7.89
N SER A 72 8.42 -11.59 8.50
CA SER A 72 8.37 -12.85 7.76
C SER A 72 7.23 -12.81 6.73
N PRO A 73 7.43 -13.33 5.52
CA PRO A 73 6.37 -13.41 4.52
C PRO A 73 5.15 -14.14 5.08
N VAL A 74 3.95 -13.61 4.81
CA VAL A 74 2.67 -14.22 5.18
C VAL A 74 2.01 -14.72 3.91
N THR A 75 1.81 -16.03 3.80
CA THR A 75 1.01 -16.62 2.72
C THR A 75 -0.47 -16.44 3.05
N ILE A 76 -1.19 -15.76 2.17
CA ILE A 76 -2.65 -15.58 2.26
C ILE A 76 -3.36 -16.85 1.79
N GLU A 77 -2.88 -17.42 0.70
CA GLU A 77 -3.45 -18.60 0.06
C GLU A 77 -2.37 -19.29 -0.79
N ALA A 78 -2.54 -20.59 -1.04
CA ALA A 78 -1.65 -21.38 -1.89
C ALA A 78 -2.43 -22.50 -2.59
N LEU A 79 -3.47 -22.12 -3.34
CA LEU A 79 -4.33 -23.02 -4.12
C LEU A 79 -4.04 -22.87 -5.62
N GLY A 80 -4.22 -23.95 -6.38
CA GLY A 80 -3.92 -23.92 -7.81
C GLY A 80 -2.42 -23.87 -8.10
N SER A 81 -2.01 -22.98 -9.01
CA SER A 81 -0.62 -22.80 -9.42
C SER A 81 0.05 -21.57 -8.80
N THR A 82 -0.75 -20.68 -8.20
CA THR A 82 -0.31 -19.40 -7.65
C THR A 82 -0.60 -19.33 -6.15
N SER A 83 0.31 -18.75 -5.39
CA SER A 83 0.08 -18.37 -4.00
C SER A 83 0.19 -16.86 -3.87
N VAL A 84 -0.68 -16.27 -3.06
CA VAL A 84 -0.57 -14.87 -2.68
C VAL A 84 0.26 -14.77 -1.40
N VAL A 85 1.35 -14.02 -1.46
CA VAL A 85 2.26 -13.81 -0.34
C VAL A 85 2.39 -12.32 -0.06
N VAL A 86 2.28 -11.92 1.20
CA VAL A 86 2.61 -10.57 1.66
C VAL A 86 4.00 -10.56 2.26
N SER A 87 4.90 -9.73 1.75
CA SER A 87 6.24 -9.55 2.33
C SER A 87 6.66 -8.10 2.26
N GLY A 88 7.15 -7.54 3.37
CA GLY A 88 7.47 -6.11 3.46
C GLY A 88 6.28 -5.19 3.18
N GLY A 89 5.04 -5.68 3.37
CA GLY A 89 3.81 -4.95 3.07
C GLY A 89 3.29 -5.10 1.63
N ASN A 90 4.04 -5.71 0.72
CA ASN A 90 3.65 -5.82 -0.70
C ASN A 90 3.02 -7.17 -1.02
N TYR A 91 2.09 -7.20 -1.98
CA TYR A 91 1.49 -8.43 -2.49
C TYR A 91 2.33 -9.04 -3.62
N TYR A 92 2.68 -10.32 -3.49
CA TYR A 92 3.37 -11.11 -4.51
C TYR A 92 2.47 -12.26 -4.99
N LEU A 93 2.45 -12.46 -6.31
CA LEU A 93 1.73 -13.53 -7.00
C LEU A 93 2.74 -14.63 -7.36
N THR A 94 3.06 -15.50 -6.42
CA THR A 94 4.17 -16.43 -6.57
C THR A 94 3.71 -17.76 -7.11
N ASN A 95 4.39 -18.29 -8.12
CA ASN A 95 4.14 -19.66 -8.56
C ASN A 95 4.53 -20.65 -7.46
N ILE A 96 3.62 -21.53 -7.06
CA ILE A 96 3.79 -22.43 -5.91
C ILE A 96 4.97 -23.39 -6.09
N SER A 97 5.23 -23.83 -7.33
CA SER A 97 6.29 -24.81 -7.60
C SER A 97 7.70 -24.22 -7.62
N THR A 98 7.83 -22.94 -7.98
CA THR A 98 9.13 -22.27 -8.13
C THR A 98 9.41 -21.27 -7.01
N GLY A 99 8.38 -20.80 -6.30
CA GLY A 99 8.48 -19.71 -5.32
C GLY A 99 8.74 -18.34 -5.95
N VAL A 100 8.60 -18.21 -7.27
CA VAL A 100 8.90 -16.99 -8.02
C VAL A 100 7.64 -16.45 -8.69
N GLY A 101 7.49 -15.14 -8.73
CA GLY A 101 6.44 -14.48 -9.50
C GLY A 101 6.48 -12.96 -9.35
N PRO A 102 5.59 -12.23 -10.03
CA PRO A 102 5.57 -10.78 -9.98
C PRO A 102 5.02 -10.24 -8.66
N THR A 103 5.35 -8.99 -8.38
CA THR A 103 4.63 -8.15 -7.41
C THR A 103 3.38 -7.58 -8.08
N LEU A 104 2.26 -7.56 -7.37
CA LEU A 104 1.02 -6.94 -7.85
C LEU A 104 1.20 -5.43 -7.99
N LYS A 105 0.70 -4.86 -9.09
CA LYS A 105 0.86 -3.45 -9.43
C LYS A 105 -0.43 -2.82 -9.94
N TYR A 106 -0.55 -1.52 -9.72
CA TYR A 106 -1.58 -0.66 -10.29
C TYR A 106 -0.92 0.55 -10.94
N GLN A 107 -1.14 0.72 -12.25
CA GLN A 107 -0.48 1.77 -13.05
C GLN A 107 1.06 1.77 -12.90
N GLY A 108 1.65 0.58 -12.80
CA GLY A 108 3.09 0.38 -12.61
C GLY A 108 3.61 0.55 -11.17
N ASN A 109 2.79 1.07 -10.24
CA ASN A 109 3.16 1.19 -8.83
C ASN A 109 2.85 -0.09 -8.08
N VAL A 110 3.71 -0.43 -7.11
CA VAL A 110 3.50 -1.61 -6.25
C VAL A 110 2.26 -1.42 -5.39
N VAL A 111 1.45 -2.47 -5.31
CA VAL A 111 0.28 -2.54 -4.45
C VAL A 111 0.69 -3.10 -3.10
N ASP A 112 0.36 -2.37 -2.03
CA ASP A 112 0.76 -2.70 -0.65
C ASP A 112 -0.41 -2.62 0.34
N THR A 113 -0.25 -3.28 1.48
CA THR A 113 -1.28 -3.40 2.52
C THR A 113 -1.53 -2.11 3.29
N ALA A 114 -0.60 -1.16 3.29
CA ALA A 114 -0.75 0.10 4.02
C ALA A 114 -1.63 1.09 3.25
N ASN A 115 -1.59 0.98 1.92
CA ASN A 115 -2.30 1.84 0.99
C ASN A 115 -3.69 1.29 0.62
N TYR A 116 -3.87 -0.04 0.68
CA TYR A 116 -5.12 -0.74 0.36
C TYR A 116 -5.71 -1.33 1.65
N THR A 117 -6.14 -0.49 2.59
CA THR A 117 -6.52 -0.95 3.94
C THR A 117 -7.91 -1.58 4.03
N THR A 118 -8.86 -1.09 3.24
CA THR A 118 -10.24 -1.61 3.22
C THR A 118 -10.37 -2.86 2.34
N TRP A 119 -9.51 -2.99 1.33
CA TRP A 119 -9.53 -4.06 0.35
C TRP A 119 -8.31 -4.95 0.53
N SER A 120 -8.51 -6.26 0.67
CA SER A 120 -7.41 -7.22 0.74
C SER A 120 -7.49 -8.23 -0.40
N VAL A 121 -6.34 -8.61 -0.94
CA VAL A 121 -6.24 -9.77 -1.84
C VAL A 121 -6.51 -11.03 -1.01
N ILE A 122 -7.36 -11.92 -1.53
CA ILE A 122 -7.71 -13.19 -0.88
C ILE A 122 -7.40 -14.42 -1.72
N ALA A 123 -7.23 -14.26 -3.03
CA ALA A 123 -6.93 -15.33 -3.97
C ALA A 123 -6.25 -14.77 -5.22
N ALA A 124 -5.41 -15.56 -5.87
CA ALA A 124 -4.98 -15.30 -7.24
C ALA A 124 -4.73 -16.61 -8.00
N GLU A 125 -4.91 -16.60 -9.32
CA GLU A 125 -4.48 -17.70 -10.17
C GLU A 125 -3.87 -17.19 -11.48
N GLN A 126 -2.74 -17.79 -11.86
CA GLN A 126 -2.14 -17.54 -13.16
C GLN A 126 -2.99 -18.19 -14.25
N VAL A 127 -3.41 -17.40 -15.24
CA VAL A 127 -4.22 -17.87 -16.36
C VAL A 127 -3.36 -18.19 -17.57
N SER A 128 -3.91 -19.00 -18.49
CA SER A 128 -3.18 -19.50 -19.67
C SER A 128 -2.61 -18.42 -20.62
N SER A 129 -3.15 -17.20 -20.58
CA SER A 129 -2.63 -16.04 -21.32
C SER A 129 -1.35 -15.43 -20.70
N GLY A 130 -0.93 -15.93 -19.52
CA GLY A 130 0.28 -15.52 -18.81
C GLY A 130 0.04 -14.47 -17.71
N GLY A 131 -1.11 -13.79 -17.71
CA GLY A 131 -1.54 -12.88 -16.66
C GLY A 131 -2.12 -13.61 -15.44
N TYR A 132 -2.68 -12.84 -14.51
CA TYR A 132 -3.31 -13.37 -13.28
C TYR A 132 -4.70 -12.78 -13.07
N ASP A 133 -5.59 -13.63 -12.57
CA ASP A 133 -6.87 -13.23 -12.00
C ASP A 133 -6.68 -13.09 -10.49
N VAL A 134 -6.90 -11.90 -9.93
CA VAL A 134 -6.60 -11.57 -8.53
C VAL A 134 -7.89 -11.11 -7.85
N VAL A 135 -8.30 -11.83 -6.81
CA VAL A 135 -9.54 -11.58 -6.08
C VAL A 135 -9.27 -10.69 -4.89
N TRP A 136 -10.01 -9.60 -4.83
CA TRP A 136 -10.05 -8.64 -3.74
C TRP A 136 -11.35 -8.77 -2.96
N LYS A 137 -11.28 -8.58 -1.65
CA LYS A 137 -12.44 -8.53 -0.76
C LYS A 137 -12.43 -7.26 0.07
N ASN A 138 -13.55 -6.57 0.08
CA ASN A 138 -13.76 -5.37 0.86
C ASN A 138 -14.21 -5.76 2.28
N SER A 139 -13.41 -5.36 3.28
CA SER A 139 -13.70 -5.66 4.69
C SER A 139 -14.88 -4.86 5.25
N ALA A 140 -15.23 -3.71 4.66
CA ALA A 140 -16.30 -2.84 5.14
C ALA A 140 -17.70 -3.31 4.72
N ASN A 141 -17.85 -3.87 3.52
CA ASN A 141 -19.16 -4.29 2.98
C ASN A 141 -19.20 -5.76 2.52
N GLY A 142 -18.06 -6.47 2.51
CA GLY A 142 -17.97 -7.86 2.10
C GLY A 142 -18.04 -8.11 0.59
N HIS A 143 -17.99 -7.05 -0.22
CA HIS A 143 -18.03 -7.15 -1.68
C HIS A 143 -16.69 -7.62 -2.26
N TYR A 144 -16.73 -8.03 -3.51
CA TYR A 144 -15.60 -8.59 -4.24
C TYR A 144 -15.27 -7.75 -5.48
N SER A 145 -13.99 -7.73 -5.84
CA SER A 145 -13.50 -7.28 -7.14
C SER A 145 -12.53 -8.33 -7.66
N VAL A 146 -12.58 -8.63 -8.96
CA VAL A 146 -11.61 -9.57 -9.56
C VAL A 146 -10.84 -8.82 -10.64
N TRP A 147 -9.57 -8.61 -10.38
CA TRP A 147 -8.64 -7.95 -11.29
C TRP A 147 -8.06 -8.96 -12.26
N SER A 148 -7.99 -8.59 -13.54
CA SER A 148 -7.08 -9.22 -14.50
C SER A 148 -5.81 -8.39 -14.59
N THR A 149 -4.67 -9.06 -14.65
CA THR A 149 -3.34 -8.44 -14.75
C THR A 149 -2.60 -8.91 -15.99
N ASP A 150 -1.57 -8.17 -16.41
CA ASP A 150 -0.57 -8.69 -17.34
C ASP A 150 0.39 -9.67 -16.63
N SER A 151 1.29 -10.29 -17.39
CA SER A 151 2.26 -11.26 -16.87
C SER A 151 3.29 -10.65 -15.89
N THR A 152 3.33 -9.33 -15.76
CA THR A 152 4.21 -8.61 -14.83
C THR A 152 3.47 -8.16 -13.56
N GLY A 153 2.21 -8.56 -13.42
CA GLY A 153 1.36 -8.28 -12.26
C GLY A 153 0.69 -6.91 -12.33
N ASN A 154 0.75 -6.18 -13.45
CA ASN A 154 0.10 -4.88 -13.54
C ASN A 154 -1.38 -5.04 -13.93
N PHE A 155 -2.26 -4.38 -13.18
CA PHE A 155 -3.70 -4.34 -13.43
C PHE A 155 -4.04 -3.90 -14.86
N LEU A 156 -5.01 -4.58 -15.46
CA LEU A 156 -5.56 -4.28 -16.78
C LEU A 156 -7.04 -3.91 -16.72
N THR A 157 -7.87 -4.78 -16.14
CA THR A 157 -9.33 -4.63 -16.10
C THR A 157 -9.93 -5.43 -14.95
N THR A 158 -11.20 -5.21 -14.64
CA THR A 158 -12.00 -6.10 -13.80
C THR A 158 -12.71 -7.16 -14.64
N LEU A 159 -12.91 -8.36 -14.07
CA LEU A 159 -13.48 -9.52 -14.76
C LEU A 159 -14.94 -9.83 -14.42
N ALA A 160 -15.39 -9.45 -13.22
CA ALA A 160 -16.79 -9.58 -12.85
C ALA A 160 -17.70 -8.63 -13.66
N ALA A 161 -19.01 -8.77 -13.52
CA ALA A 161 -19.99 -7.97 -14.25
C ALA A 161 -19.91 -6.46 -13.94
N ALA A 162 -19.29 -6.09 -12.82
CA ALA A 162 -19.00 -4.72 -12.42
C ALA A 162 -17.64 -4.68 -11.68
N PRO A 163 -17.05 -3.48 -11.49
CA PRO A 163 -15.82 -3.33 -10.72
C PRO A 163 -15.90 -3.86 -9.29
N GLU A 164 -17.11 -3.85 -8.71
CA GLU A 164 -17.41 -4.37 -7.39
C GLU A 164 -18.75 -5.14 -7.45
N VAL A 165 -18.77 -6.36 -6.91
CA VAL A 165 -19.93 -7.25 -6.93
C VAL A 165 -20.18 -7.90 -5.57
N LEU A 166 -21.43 -8.31 -5.33
CA LEU A 166 -21.79 -9.11 -4.17
C LEU A 166 -21.20 -10.53 -4.28
N GLY A 167 -21.00 -11.20 -3.14
CA GLY A 167 -20.59 -12.62 -3.14
C GLY A 167 -21.57 -13.54 -3.88
N SER A 168 -22.85 -13.21 -3.87
CA SER A 168 -23.88 -13.98 -4.59
C SER A 168 -23.99 -13.64 -6.08
N ASP A 169 -23.18 -12.72 -6.61
CA ASP A 169 -23.25 -12.31 -8.00
C ASP A 169 -22.83 -13.47 -8.94
N PRO A 170 -23.64 -13.84 -9.94
CA PRO A 170 -23.31 -14.95 -10.84
C PRO A 170 -21.98 -14.79 -11.59
N SER A 171 -21.53 -13.56 -11.84
CA SER A 171 -20.24 -13.30 -12.50
C SER A 171 -19.05 -13.63 -11.61
N LEU A 172 -19.17 -13.49 -10.28
CA LEU A 172 -18.14 -13.95 -9.34
C LEU A 172 -18.07 -15.48 -9.36
N LYS A 173 -19.22 -16.15 -9.35
CA LYS A 173 -19.33 -17.63 -9.40
C LYS A 173 -18.73 -18.20 -10.67
N ALA A 174 -18.88 -17.49 -11.79
CA ALA A 174 -18.31 -17.91 -13.07
C ALA A 174 -16.77 -17.93 -13.07
N LEU A 175 -16.11 -17.22 -12.15
CA LEU A 175 -14.64 -17.15 -12.05
C LEU A 175 -14.06 -18.22 -11.11
N GLU A 176 -14.87 -18.82 -10.24
CA GLU A 176 -14.48 -19.85 -9.27
C GLU A 176 -13.73 -21.04 -9.90
N PRO A 177 -14.12 -21.60 -11.07
CA PRO A 177 -13.38 -22.70 -11.68
C PRO A 177 -11.96 -22.33 -12.13
N THR A 178 -11.76 -21.09 -12.61
CA THR A 178 -10.43 -20.59 -12.98
C THR A 178 -9.58 -20.45 -11.73
N LEU A 179 -10.13 -19.85 -10.67
CA LEU A 179 -9.45 -19.61 -9.40
C LEU A 179 -9.34 -20.86 -8.51
N GLN A 180 -10.02 -21.95 -8.89
CA GLN A 180 -10.07 -23.23 -8.18
C GLN A 180 -10.54 -23.11 -6.72
N GLN A 181 -11.44 -22.14 -6.46
CA GLN A 181 -11.86 -21.76 -5.12
C GLN A 181 -13.36 -21.48 -5.09
N ASP A 182 -14.01 -21.86 -3.99
CA ASP A 182 -15.37 -21.43 -3.65
C ASP A 182 -15.28 -20.04 -2.99
N LEU A 183 -15.39 -18.99 -3.81
CA LEU A 183 -15.12 -17.62 -3.38
C LEU A 183 -16.26 -17.07 -2.51
N ASN A 184 -17.49 -17.51 -2.75
CA ASN A 184 -18.67 -17.01 -2.06
C ASN A 184 -19.08 -17.85 -0.84
N GLY A 185 -18.49 -19.04 -0.67
CA GLY A 185 -18.72 -19.93 0.46
C GLY A 185 -20.04 -20.70 0.38
N ASP A 186 -20.58 -20.95 -0.81
CA ASP A 186 -21.83 -21.70 -0.98
C ASP A 186 -21.64 -23.23 -0.98
N GLY A 187 -20.40 -23.70 -0.87
CA GLY A 187 -20.00 -25.09 -0.83
C GLY A 187 -19.70 -25.69 -2.21
N THR A 188 -19.71 -24.89 -3.28
CA THR A 188 -19.43 -25.34 -4.65
C THR A 188 -18.41 -24.44 -5.35
N VAL A 189 -17.64 -25.03 -6.28
CA VAL A 189 -16.76 -24.28 -7.19
C VAL A 189 -17.47 -24.18 -8.54
N GLY A 190 -17.86 -22.98 -8.93
CA GLY A 190 -18.59 -22.70 -10.15
C GLY A 190 -20.10 -22.77 -9.96
N ALA A 191 -20.84 -22.81 -11.07
CA ALA A 191 -22.28 -23.04 -10.99
C ALA A 191 -22.55 -24.44 -10.44
N ALA A 192 -23.43 -24.55 -9.44
CA ALA A 192 -23.94 -25.83 -8.97
C ALA A 192 -24.38 -26.67 -10.19
N PRO A 193 -24.07 -27.98 -10.24
CA PRO A 193 -24.51 -28.81 -11.35
C PRO A 193 -26.02 -28.66 -11.50
N THR A 194 -26.45 -28.14 -12.64
CA THR A 194 -27.87 -28.04 -12.98
C THR A 194 -28.41 -29.47 -12.99
N SER A 195 -29.07 -29.85 -11.91
CA SER A 195 -29.79 -31.12 -11.84
C SER A 195 -30.96 -31.01 -12.81
N GLY A 196 -30.76 -31.50 -14.04
CA GLY A 196 -31.79 -31.73 -15.06
C GLY A 196 -32.55 -30.49 -15.55
N ASP A 197 -32.14 -29.95 -16.70
CA ASP A 197 -32.94 -30.00 -17.93
C ASP A 197 -32.24 -29.18 -19.01
N GLY A 198 -32.02 -29.82 -20.16
CA GLY A 198 -31.22 -29.29 -21.26
C GLY A 198 -31.87 -28.07 -21.90
N PHE A 199 -31.19 -26.92 -21.79
CA PHE A 199 -31.30 -25.82 -22.74
C PHE A 199 -29.87 -25.42 -23.10
N ALA A 200 -29.43 -25.82 -24.29
CA ALA A 200 -28.15 -25.42 -24.84
C ALA A 200 -28.19 -23.92 -25.15
N PHE A 201 -27.30 -23.14 -24.53
CA PHE A 201 -27.02 -21.78 -24.96
C PHE A 201 -25.95 -21.84 -26.04
N ASP A 202 -26.37 -21.72 -27.30
CA ASP A 202 -25.51 -21.56 -28.46
C ASP A 202 -24.86 -20.16 -28.41
N PHE A 203 -23.54 -20.11 -28.30
CA PHE A 203 -22.76 -18.87 -28.28
C PHE A 203 -22.40 -18.34 -29.68
N THR A 204 -23.16 -18.70 -30.72
CA THR A 204 -22.96 -18.13 -32.07
C THR A 204 -24.01 -17.08 -32.42
N GLN A 205 -23.98 -15.92 -31.74
CA GLN A 205 -24.45 -14.70 -32.39
C GLN A 205 -23.68 -13.44 -32.00
N SER A 206 -23.05 -12.87 -33.02
CA SER A 206 -22.34 -11.60 -33.03
C SER A 206 -23.27 -10.41 -32.76
N GLY A 207 -22.74 -9.40 -32.06
CA GLY A 207 -23.01 -7.99 -32.39
C GLY A 207 -23.93 -7.23 -31.44
N ALA A 208 -23.34 -6.61 -30.43
CA ALA A 208 -23.70 -5.27 -30.02
C ALA A 208 -22.43 -4.54 -29.56
N SER A 209 -21.87 -3.72 -30.45
CA SER A 209 -20.92 -2.70 -30.05
C SER A 209 -21.67 -1.65 -29.25
N LEU A 210 -21.45 -1.63 -27.94
CA LEU A 210 -21.81 -0.51 -27.09
C LEU A 210 -20.50 0.22 -26.79
N THR A 211 -20.12 1.14 -27.67
CA THR A 211 -19.13 2.16 -27.33
C THR A 211 -19.77 3.10 -26.32
N ALA A 212 -19.71 2.74 -25.05
CA ALA A 212 -19.71 3.72 -23.98
C ALA A 212 -18.31 4.37 -23.94
N PRO A 213 -18.20 5.69 -23.73
CA PRO A 213 -16.90 6.28 -23.45
C PRO A 213 -16.30 5.58 -22.23
N SER A 214 -15.00 5.29 -22.30
CA SER A 214 -14.23 4.72 -21.19
C SER A 214 -14.19 5.71 -20.03
N GLU A 215 -15.10 5.56 -19.09
CA GLU A 215 -15.00 6.17 -17.76
C GLU A 215 -13.98 5.36 -16.96
N PRO A 216 -12.91 5.98 -16.42
CA PRO A 216 -11.99 5.28 -15.55
C PRO A 216 -12.73 4.83 -14.28
N PRO A 217 -12.55 3.59 -13.82
CA PRO A 217 -13.21 3.11 -12.62
C PRO A 217 -12.65 3.84 -11.40
N ASP A 218 -13.46 4.67 -10.75
CA ASP A 218 -13.24 5.02 -9.34
C ASP A 218 -13.90 3.96 -8.44
N PHE A 219 -13.37 3.83 -7.22
CA PHE A 219 -13.69 2.88 -6.14
C PHE A 219 -12.80 1.63 -5.97
N ILE A 220 -11.49 1.76 -6.21
CA ILE A 220 -10.56 1.44 -5.11
C ILE A 220 -9.96 2.78 -4.72
N PRO A 221 -10.26 3.34 -3.53
CA PRO A 221 -9.69 4.63 -3.18
C PRO A 221 -8.17 4.54 -3.24
N ALA A 222 -7.56 5.50 -3.94
CA ALA A 222 -6.11 5.69 -3.86
C ALA A 222 -5.72 5.84 -2.39
N PRO A 223 -4.52 5.38 -2.00
CA PRO A 223 -4.01 5.59 -0.66
C PRO A 223 -4.11 7.04 -0.21
N ALA A 224 -4.47 7.23 1.06
CA ALA A 224 -4.46 8.54 1.66
C ALA A 224 -3.03 9.10 1.63
N ASP A 225 -2.82 10.20 0.90
CA ASP A 225 -1.66 11.06 1.14
C ASP A 225 -1.79 11.62 2.56
N PRO A 226 -0.86 11.35 3.49
CA PRO A 226 -0.70 12.26 4.61
C PRO A 226 -0.21 13.58 4.00
N TRP A 227 -0.70 14.71 4.48
CA TRP A 227 -0.38 16.08 4.04
C TRP A 227 -1.27 16.64 2.92
N THR A 228 -2.46 17.13 3.30
CA THR A 228 -2.80 18.57 3.25
C THR A 228 -4.18 18.80 3.86
N ALA A 229 -4.22 19.16 5.15
CA ALA A 229 -5.38 19.82 5.72
C ALA A 229 -5.05 21.31 5.84
N SER A 230 -5.44 22.09 4.83
CA SER A 230 -5.52 23.55 4.93
C SER A 230 -6.57 24.05 3.94
N ASP A 231 -7.72 24.43 4.50
CA ASP A 231 -8.65 25.45 4.01
C ASP A 231 -9.22 25.35 2.59
N GLN A 232 -10.47 24.87 2.48
CA GLN A 232 -11.46 25.60 1.69
C GLN A 232 -12.92 25.37 2.15
N TRP A 233 -13.34 26.30 2.99
CA TRP A 233 -14.65 26.97 3.11
C TRP A 233 -15.88 26.34 2.41
N THR A 234 -16.88 26.01 3.22
CA THR A 234 -18.27 25.75 2.83
C THR A 234 -19.05 27.06 2.70
N SER A 235 -19.77 27.30 1.60
CA SER A 235 -21.08 27.99 1.63
C SER A 235 -21.86 27.80 0.32
N PRO A 236 -23.20 27.61 0.37
CA PRO A 236 -24.02 27.30 -0.80
C PRO A 236 -24.48 28.56 -1.54
N ALA A 237 -24.93 28.35 -2.77
CA ALA A 237 -25.43 29.34 -3.71
C ALA A 237 -26.61 30.17 -3.17
N ASP A 238 -26.60 31.47 -3.44
CA ASP A 238 -27.81 32.25 -3.72
C ASP A 238 -27.51 33.39 -4.70
N SER A 239 -28.39 33.49 -5.70
CA SER A 239 -28.45 34.53 -6.72
C SER A 239 -28.89 35.87 -6.13
N HIS A 240 -28.41 37.00 -6.67
CA HIS A 240 -29.20 38.15 -7.17
C HIS A 240 -28.31 39.40 -7.43
N GLY A 241 -28.30 39.82 -8.70
CA GLY A 241 -28.26 41.19 -9.25
C GLY A 241 -27.57 42.39 -8.56
N THR A 242 -26.88 43.14 -9.45
CA THR A 242 -26.73 44.61 -9.53
C THR A 242 -25.66 45.37 -8.73
N ALA A 243 -24.65 45.85 -9.50
CA ALA A 243 -24.15 47.23 -9.64
C ALA A 243 -23.36 47.95 -8.51
N ALA A 244 -22.12 48.32 -8.89
CA ALA A 244 -21.35 49.53 -8.50
C ALA A 244 -20.96 49.63 -7.00
N ILE A 245 -19.87 50.24 -6.51
CA ILE A 245 -19.12 51.46 -6.84
C ILE A 245 -17.72 51.33 -6.18
N ASP A 246 -16.74 51.89 -6.88
CA ASP A 246 -15.42 52.49 -6.55
C ASP A 246 -15.02 52.88 -5.09
N ILE A 247 -13.73 53.24 -4.93
CA ILE A 247 -13.01 54.03 -3.88
C ILE A 247 -12.12 53.17 -2.94
N LEU A 248 -10.79 53.11 -3.12
CA LEU A 248 -9.67 54.09 -2.96
C LEU A 248 -9.06 54.11 -1.53
N ALA A 249 -7.74 53.94 -1.54
CA ALA A 249 -6.67 54.20 -0.57
C ALA A 249 -6.93 54.93 0.77
N ASP A 250 -6.24 54.46 1.82
CA ASP A 250 -5.40 55.24 2.77
C ASP A 250 -4.89 54.26 3.86
N PHE A 251 -3.77 54.39 4.57
CA PHE A 251 -2.48 55.08 4.45
C PHE A 251 -1.66 54.53 5.64
N LEU A 252 -0.34 54.46 5.49
CA LEU A 252 0.57 54.25 6.62
C LEU A 252 0.40 55.35 7.69
N GLN A 253 0.90 55.05 8.89
CA GLN A 253 1.45 56.00 9.88
C GLN A 253 0.58 56.28 11.13
N ALA A 254 0.96 55.62 12.24
CA ALA A 254 1.14 56.30 13.52
C ALA A 254 2.11 55.49 14.40
N ARG A 255 3.34 55.98 14.53
CA ARG A 255 4.23 55.65 15.65
C ARG A 255 3.66 56.27 16.94
N HIS A 256 3.80 55.59 18.06
CA HIS A 256 4.23 56.12 19.37
C HIS A 256 4.40 54.89 20.29
N ASP A 257 5.65 54.49 20.53
CA ASP A 257 6.39 54.73 21.80
C ASP A 257 5.81 53.93 22.97
N PHE A 258 6.55 52.93 23.45
CA PHE A 258 7.22 52.99 24.76
C PHE A 258 8.18 51.81 24.92
N ASP A 259 9.45 52.15 25.08
CA ASP A 259 10.57 51.35 25.56
C ASP A 259 10.43 51.11 27.08
N PHE A 260 10.70 49.89 27.57
CA PHE A 260 11.48 49.67 28.80
C PHE A 260 11.99 48.21 28.93
N GLN A 261 13.24 48.00 28.49
CA GLN A 261 14.40 47.38 29.17
C GLN A 261 14.26 46.17 30.15
N LEU A 262 15.01 45.12 29.77
CA LEU A 262 15.98 44.27 30.51
C LEU A 262 15.66 43.66 31.90
N THR A 263 15.78 42.33 32.01
CA THR A 263 17.04 41.60 32.34
C THR A 263 16.96 40.15 31.89
#